data_AF-A0A7S0II12-F1
#
_entry.id   AF-A0A7S0II12-F1
#
_cell.length_a   1.000
_cell.length_b   1.000
_cell.length_c   1.000
_cell.angle_alpha   90.00
_cell.angle_beta   90.00
_cell.angle_gamma   90.00
#
_symmetry.space_group_name_H-M   'P 1'
#
loop_
_entity.id
_entity.type
_entity.pdbx_description
1 polymer ?
#
loop_
_entity_poly.entity_id
_entity_poly.type
_entity_poly.pdbx_seq_one_letter_code
_entity_poly.pdbx_strand_id
1 'polypeptide(L)'
;EDVLKPLEGRCFYRIEGWWTYEFCHMKKIRQYHQEDKKVTNEYTLGVYHPGLTKEAEKDRTAVDRSRTAGDVVGTASGEPYHAHVFTEGTPCDLTTLKRRTEVRFTCAPNGVNIIASIEEPSTCSYVFVVQTPELCRRSEFRAREKETSLVRCRAVPAEEETESA
;
A
#
# COMPACT_ATOMS: atom_id res chain seq x y z
N GLU A 1 -6.88 -18.76 10.04
CA GLU A 1 -6.82 -19.05 8.59
C GLU A 1 -6.37 -17.82 7.85
N ASP A 2 -5.41 -18.00 6.95
CA ASP A 2 -4.88 -16.96 6.08
C ASP A 2 -5.97 -16.52 5.09
N VAL A 3 -6.49 -15.31 5.30
CA VAL A 3 -7.61 -14.75 4.51
C VAL A 3 -7.17 -14.39 3.10
N LEU A 4 -5.87 -14.24 2.82
CA LEU A 4 -5.35 -13.87 1.50
C LEU A 4 -5.05 -15.10 0.62
N LYS A 5 -5.22 -16.32 1.13
CA LYS A 5 -5.07 -17.57 0.37
C LYS A 5 -5.82 -17.58 -0.97
N PRO A 6 -7.04 -17.02 -1.12
CA PRO A 6 -7.73 -16.95 -2.42
C PRO A 6 -7.01 -16.12 -3.49
N LEU A 7 -6.01 -15.31 -3.09
CA LEU A 7 -5.19 -14.53 -4.00
C LEU A 7 -3.94 -15.30 -4.47
N GLU A 8 -3.59 -16.42 -3.85
CA GLU A 8 -2.38 -17.19 -4.12
C GLU A 8 -2.15 -17.42 -5.63
N GLY A 9 -1.00 -16.96 -6.12
CA GLY A 9 -0.60 -17.10 -7.51
C GLY A 9 -1.30 -16.20 -8.51
N ARG A 10 -2.32 -15.42 -8.12
CA ARG A 10 -2.98 -14.41 -8.97
C ARG A 10 -2.09 -13.19 -9.14
N CYS A 11 -2.14 -12.60 -10.35
CA CYS A 11 -1.37 -11.42 -10.69
C CYS A 11 -2.28 -10.21 -10.92
N PHE A 12 -1.80 -9.05 -10.48
CA PHE A 12 -2.47 -7.75 -10.57
C PHE A 12 -1.55 -6.79 -11.31
N TYR A 13 -2.15 -5.90 -12.08
CA TYR A 13 -1.45 -5.01 -13.00
C TYR A 13 -1.82 -3.57 -12.74
N ARG A 14 -0.85 -2.66 -12.87
CA ARG A 14 -1.07 -1.22 -12.83
C ARG A 14 -0.06 -0.52 -13.73
N ILE A 15 -0.53 0.46 -14.49
CA ILE A 15 0.31 1.29 -15.35
C ILE A 15 0.47 2.65 -14.66
N GLU A 16 1.70 3.11 -14.48
CA GLU A 16 2.00 4.47 -14.03
C GLU A 16 3.04 5.10 -14.97
N GLY A 17 2.56 6.00 -15.83
CA GLY A 17 3.39 6.63 -16.86
C GLY A 17 4.00 5.59 -17.80
N TRP A 18 5.33 5.55 -17.83
CA TRP A 18 6.13 4.65 -18.68
C TRP A 18 6.13 3.19 -18.18
N TRP A 19 5.91 2.96 -16.88
CA TRP A 19 6.07 1.65 -16.28
C TRP A 19 4.74 0.90 -16.16
N THR A 20 4.79 -0.40 -16.46
CA THR A 20 3.78 -1.38 -16.08
C THR A 20 4.30 -2.19 -14.90
N TYR A 21 3.51 -2.28 -13.84
CA TYR A 21 3.80 -3.07 -12.65
C TYR A 21 2.94 -4.32 -12.65
N GLU A 22 3.57 -5.46 -12.40
CA GLU A 22 2.92 -6.74 -12.18
C GLU A 22 3.24 -7.23 -10.77
N PHE A 23 2.20 -7.40 -9.97
CA PHE A 23 2.26 -7.97 -8.63
C PHE A 23 1.60 -9.35 -8.66
N CYS A 24 2.38 -10.42 -8.49
CA CYS A 24 1.85 -11.77 -8.33
C CYS A 24 1.92 -12.21 -6.86
N HIS A 25 0.74 -12.41 -6.25
CA HIS A 25 0.62 -12.74 -4.83
C HIS A 25 1.38 -14.03 -4.48
N MET A 26 2.21 -13.96 -3.43
CA MET A 26 3.11 -15.02 -2.97
C MET A 26 4.11 -15.54 -4.01
N LYS A 27 4.43 -14.76 -5.05
CA LYS A 27 5.42 -15.10 -6.06
C LYS A 27 6.50 -14.02 -6.18
N LYS A 28 6.27 -13.02 -7.01
CA LYS A 28 7.23 -11.95 -7.30
C LYS A 28 6.52 -10.68 -7.76
N ILE A 29 7.25 -9.58 -7.73
CA ILE A 29 6.84 -8.28 -8.23
C ILE A 29 7.84 -7.88 -9.30
N ARG A 30 7.35 -7.36 -10.43
CA ARG A 30 8.20 -6.76 -11.45
C ARG A 30 7.61 -5.44 -11.96
N GLN A 31 8.48 -4.57 -12.42
CA GLN A 31 8.13 -3.46 -13.30
C GLN A 31 8.73 -3.72 -14.68
N TYR A 32 8.04 -3.31 -15.73
CA TYR A 32 8.53 -3.43 -17.08
C TYR A 32 7.92 -2.36 -18.00
N HIS A 33 8.64 -2.04 -19.07
CA HIS A 33 8.12 -1.28 -20.19
C HIS A 33 8.06 -2.18 -21.42
N GLN A 34 7.06 -1.97 -22.27
CA GLN A 34 6.89 -2.73 -23.50
C GLN A 34 6.57 -1.82 -24.69
N GLU A 35 7.19 -2.10 -25.83
CA GLU A 35 6.93 -1.48 -27.13
C GLU A 35 6.54 -2.61 -28.10
N ASP A 36 5.50 -2.42 -28.90
CA ASP A 36 5.01 -3.43 -29.85
C ASP A 36 4.83 -4.84 -29.24
N LYS A 37 4.33 -4.89 -28.00
CA LYS A 37 4.14 -6.12 -27.18
C LYS A 37 5.46 -6.84 -26.81
N LYS A 38 6.61 -6.23 -27.02
CA LYS A 38 7.92 -6.73 -26.59
C LYS A 38 8.38 -5.96 -25.36
N VAL A 39 8.73 -6.69 -24.30
CA VAL A 39 9.34 -6.10 -23.11
C VAL A 39 10.74 -5.60 -23.46
N THR A 40 10.98 -4.29 -23.30
CA THR A 40 12.26 -3.63 -23.60
C THR A 40 13.07 -3.38 -22.33
N ASN A 41 12.39 -3.13 -21.20
CA ASN A 41 13.01 -2.95 -19.90
C ASN A 41 12.24 -3.75 -18.85
N GLU A 42 12.94 -4.46 -17.96
CA GLU A 42 12.32 -5.23 -16.87
C GLU A 42 13.21 -5.19 -15.62
N TYR A 43 12.59 -4.97 -14.47
CA TYR A 43 13.22 -5.08 -13.16
C TYR A 43 12.34 -5.87 -12.21
N THR A 44 12.93 -6.81 -11.47
CA THR A 44 12.26 -7.49 -10.37
C THR A 44 12.32 -6.60 -9.13
N LEU A 45 11.17 -6.28 -8.55
CA LEU A 45 11.04 -5.44 -7.35
C LEU A 45 11.04 -6.24 -6.04
N GLY A 46 11.03 -7.56 -6.18
CA GLY A 46 11.27 -8.51 -5.10
C GLY A 46 10.57 -9.85 -5.37
N VAL A 47 10.98 -10.85 -4.63
CA VAL A 47 10.44 -12.21 -4.58
C VAL A 47 9.83 -12.41 -3.19
N TYR A 48 8.73 -13.15 -3.13
CA TYR A 48 8.05 -13.42 -1.87
C TYR A 48 8.86 -14.39 -1.01
N HIS A 49 9.07 -14.03 0.26
CA HIS A 49 9.68 -14.92 1.24
C HIS A 49 8.74 -15.08 2.46
N PRO A 50 8.17 -16.28 2.69
CA PRO A 50 7.20 -16.50 3.76
C PRO A 50 7.81 -16.38 5.16
N GLY A 51 9.12 -16.68 5.33
CA GLY A 51 9.84 -16.42 6.58
C GLY A 51 9.85 -14.93 6.87
N LEU A 52 10.52 -14.15 6.02
CA LEU A 52 10.73 -12.70 6.22
C LEU A 52 9.44 -11.92 6.44
N THR A 53 8.35 -12.36 5.82
CA THR A 53 7.02 -11.79 6.04
C THR A 53 6.54 -12.03 7.49
N LYS A 54 6.64 -13.26 8.01
CA LYS A 54 6.26 -13.58 9.39
C LYS A 54 7.11 -12.85 10.42
N GLU A 55 8.41 -12.70 10.15
CA GLU A 55 9.29 -11.94 11.03
C GLU A 55 8.93 -10.45 11.03
N ALA A 56 8.68 -9.86 9.85
CA ALA A 56 8.25 -8.46 9.73
C ALA A 56 6.88 -8.20 10.37
N GLU A 57 5.94 -9.15 10.28
CA GLU A 57 4.66 -9.10 10.99
C GLU A 57 4.86 -9.12 12.51
N LYS A 58 5.74 -9.98 13.01
CA LYS A 58 6.02 -10.08 14.45
C LYS A 58 6.62 -8.78 15.00
N ASP A 59 7.59 -8.21 14.31
CA ASP A 59 8.21 -6.94 14.69
C ASP A 59 7.20 -5.80 14.69
N ARG A 60 6.27 -5.78 13.73
CA ARG A 60 5.16 -4.81 13.71
C ARG A 60 4.22 -4.94 14.89
N THR A 61 3.83 -6.17 15.25
CA THR A 61 2.98 -6.39 16.44
C THR A 61 3.70 -6.08 17.76
N ALA A 62 5.04 -6.04 17.78
CA ALA A 62 5.81 -5.61 18.94
C ALA A 62 5.85 -4.08 19.06
N VAL A 63 5.95 -3.37 17.93
CA VAL A 63 5.87 -1.89 17.87
C VAL A 63 4.45 -1.41 18.20
N ASP A 64 3.42 -2.13 17.78
CA ASP A 64 2.01 -1.86 18.06
C ASP A 64 1.67 -1.97 19.56
N ARG A 65 2.21 -2.98 20.28
CA ARG A 65 2.03 -3.15 21.73
C ARG A 65 2.65 -2.05 22.59
N SER A 66 3.57 -1.26 22.03
CA SER A 66 4.23 -0.16 22.74
C SER A 66 3.51 1.18 22.60
N ARG A 67 2.45 1.28 21.78
CA ARG A 67 1.75 2.54 21.48
C ARG A 67 0.29 2.45 21.88
N THR A 68 -0.21 3.53 22.48
CA THR A 68 -1.60 3.66 22.94
C THR A 68 -2.60 3.53 21.80
N ALA A 69 -3.84 3.11 22.13
CA ALA A 69 -4.95 2.75 21.23
C ALA A 69 -5.45 3.83 20.23
N GLY A 70 -4.67 4.89 19.97
CA GLY A 70 -4.88 5.91 18.94
C GLY A 70 -3.88 5.87 17.79
N ASP A 71 -2.74 5.17 17.93
CA ASP A 71 -1.68 5.12 16.91
C ASP A 71 -1.77 3.83 16.09
N VAL A 72 -2.87 3.64 15.35
CA VAL A 72 -2.98 2.50 14.44
C VAL A 72 -1.91 2.67 13.36
N VAL A 73 -0.94 1.75 13.29
CA VAL A 73 0.00 1.65 12.18
C VAL A 73 -0.83 1.29 10.94
N GLY A 74 -1.27 2.33 10.25
CA GLY A 74 -2.03 2.23 9.03
C GLY A 74 -1.20 2.57 7.81
N THR A 75 -1.85 2.57 6.65
CA THR A 75 -1.38 3.32 5.48
C THR A 75 -1.18 4.81 5.84
N ALA A 76 -0.70 5.64 4.92
CA ALA A 76 -0.63 7.10 5.16
C ALA A 76 -1.97 7.71 5.61
N SER A 77 -3.10 7.05 5.30
CA SER A 77 -4.46 7.41 5.74
C SER A 77 -4.89 6.82 7.09
N GLY A 78 -4.03 6.07 7.78
CA GLY A 78 -4.32 5.43 9.06
C GLY A 78 -5.19 4.17 8.97
N GLU A 79 -5.38 3.62 7.77
CA GLU A 79 -6.20 2.41 7.59
C GLU A 79 -5.43 1.14 7.98
N PRO A 80 -6.03 0.22 8.75
CA PRO A 80 -5.39 -1.04 9.12
C PRO A 80 -5.08 -1.87 7.89
N TYR A 81 -3.91 -2.52 7.89
CA TYR A 81 -3.44 -3.31 6.76
C TYR A 81 -2.68 -4.56 7.19
N HIS A 82 -2.73 -5.58 6.33
CA HIS A 82 -1.86 -6.77 6.41
C HIS A 82 -0.67 -6.57 5.49
N ALA A 83 0.51 -7.11 5.80
CA ALA A 83 1.71 -6.80 5.02
C ALA A 83 2.53 -8.01 4.62
N HIS A 84 2.93 -8.04 3.35
CA HIS A 84 3.91 -8.99 2.83
C HIS A 84 5.20 -8.28 2.43
N VAL A 85 6.33 -8.95 2.64
CA VAL A 85 7.66 -8.43 2.29
C VAL A 85 8.21 -9.21 1.11
N PHE A 86 8.68 -8.47 0.11
CA PHE A 86 9.32 -8.98 -1.10
C PHE A 86 10.74 -8.45 -1.17
N THR A 87 11.72 -9.32 -1.24
CA THR A 87 13.15 -8.95 -1.23
C THR A 87 13.87 -9.60 -2.40
N GLU A 88 15.19 -9.42 -2.48
CA GLU A 88 16.01 -10.06 -3.51
C GLU A 88 15.64 -9.70 -4.96
N GLY A 89 15.14 -8.48 -5.17
CA GLY A 89 14.91 -7.94 -6.50
C GLY A 89 16.20 -7.68 -7.28
N THR A 90 16.05 -7.19 -8.49
CA THR A 90 17.17 -6.81 -9.37
C THR A 90 18.05 -5.77 -8.65
N PRO A 91 19.40 -5.92 -8.68
CA PRO A 91 20.31 -4.95 -8.07
C PRO A 91 20.06 -3.53 -8.56
N CYS A 92 20.00 -2.59 -7.62
CA CYS A 92 19.86 -1.16 -7.91
C CYS A 92 21.16 -0.62 -8.49
N ASP A 93 21.06 0.07 -9.61
CA ASP A 93 22.14 0.78 -10.29
C ASP A 93 22.69 1.93 -9.45
N LEU A 94 21.85 2.59 -8.65
CA LEU A 94 22.23 3.75 -7.84
C LEU A 94 22.76 3.39 -6.45
N THR A 95 22.22 2.35 -5.81
CA THR A 95 22.55 2.02 -4.42
C THR A 95 23.30 0.71 -4.26
N THR A 96 23.42 -0.09 -5.34
CA THR A 96 23.93 -1.48 -5.35
C THR A 96 23.12 -2.49 -4.54
N LEU A 97 22.22 -2.03 -3.68
CA LEU A 97 21.32 -2.87 -2.90
C LEU A 97 20.26 -3.52 -3.82
N LYS A 98 19.84 -4.73 -3.49
CA LYS A 98 18.74 -5.40 -4.20
C LYS A 98 17.43 -4.64 -3.95
N ARG A 99 16.65 -4.44 -5.01
CA ARG A 99 15.30 -3.85 -4.90
C ARG A 99 14.43 -4.67 -3.92
N ARG A 100 13.60 -3.97 -3.16
CA ARG A 100 12.68 -4.56 -2.19
C ARG A 100 11.33 -3.86 -2.23
N THR A 101 10.28 -4.59 -1.88
CA THR A 101 8.92 -4.06 -1.85
C THR A 101 8.18 -4.54 -0.61
N GLU A 102 7.49 -3.61 0.05
CA GLU A 102 6.46 -3.95 1.03
C GLU A 102 5.09 -3.83 0.38
N VAL A 103 4.29 -4.89 0.42
CA VAL A 103 2.91 -4.89 -0.07
C VAL A 103 1.97 -4.80 1.13
N ARG A 104 1.18 -3.73 1.18
CA ARG A 104 0.17 -3.45 2.21
C ARG A 104 -1.21 -3.78 1.65
N PHE A 105 -1.87 -4.78 2.20
CA PHE A 105 -3.23 -5.15 1.85
C PHE A 105 -4.21 -4.38 2.72
N THR A 106 -5.18 -3.71 2.10
CA THR A 106 -6.29 -3.03 2.80
C THR A 106 -7.64 -3.61 2.36
N CYS A 107 -8.65 -3.49 3.22
CA CYS A 107 -10.01 -3.93 2.89
C CYS A 107 -10.58 -3.10 1.74
N ALA A 108 -11.19 -3.79 0.76
CA ALA A 108 -11.93 -3.20 -0.35
C ALA A 108 -13.43 -3.54 -0.27
N PRO A 109 -14.27 -2.67 0.35
CA PRO A 109 -15.71 -2.92 0.47
C PRO A 109 -16.45 -2.99 -0.88
N ASN A 110 -15.88 -2.39 -1.91
CA ASN A 110 -16.43 -2.39 -3.28
C ASN A 110 -16.29 -3.74 -4.01
N GLY A 111 -15.63 -4.74 -3.40
CA GLY A 111 -15.53 -6.09 -3.96
C GLY A 111 -14.41 -6.28 -5.00
N VAL A 112 -13.58 -5.27 -5.27
CA VAL A 112 -12.59 -5.32 -6.35
C VAL A 112 -11.18 -5.52 -5.78
N ASN A 113 -10.39 -6.36 -6.46
CA ASN A 113 -8.97 -6.52 -6.17
C ASN A 113 -8.16 -5.59 -7.09
N ILE A 114 -7.47 -4.59 -6.53
CA ILE A 114 -6.67 -3.63 -7.30
C ILE A 114 -5.38 -3.25 -6.59
N ILE A 115 -4.36 -2.85 -7.36
CA ILE A 115 -3.23 -2.09 -6.83
C ILE A 115 -3.70 -0.64 -6.72
N ALA A 116 -3.89 -0.15 -5.51
CA ALA A 116 -4.44 1.17 -5.20
C ALA A 116 -3.40 2.29 -5.32
N SER A 117 -2.16 2.03 -4.90
CA SER A 117 -1.02 2.95 -5.08
C SER A 117 0.30 2.20 -5.14
N ILE A 118 1.29 2.86 -5.75
CA ILE A 118 2.68 2.45 -5.80
C ILE A 118 3.51 3.66 -5.43
N GLU A 119 4.40 3.51 -4.44
CA GLU A 119 5.27 4.58 -3.96
C GLU A 119 6.70 4.07 -3.87
N GLU A 120 7.68 4.93 -4.20
CA GLU A 120 9.11 4.67 -4.03
C GLU A 120 9.65 5.64 -2.95
N PRO A 121 9.38 5.38 -1.65
CA PRO A 121 9.78 6.29 -0.57
C PRO A 121 11.30 6.50 -0.45
N SER A 122 12.10 5.56 -0.95
CA SER A 122 13.53 5.73 -1.13
C SER A 122 14.00 4.92 -2.33
N THR A 123 15.14 5.32 -2.91
CA THR A 123 15.68 4.72 -4.13
C THR A 123 15.70 3.19 -4.07
N CYS A 124 15.02 2.54 -5.02
CA CYS A 124 14.88 1.10 -5.16
C CYS A 124 14.15 0.38 -4.01
N SER A 125 13.40 1.11 -3.17
CA SER A 125 12.54 0.58 -2.12
C SER A 125 11.10 1.02 -2.36
N TYR A 126 10.21 0.06 -2.54
CA TYR A 126 8.84 0.32 -2.95
C TYR A 126 7.82 -0.03 -1.87
N VAL A 127 6.69 0.66 -1.89
CA VAL A 127 5.49 0.35 -1.10
C VAL A 127 4.31 0.25 -2.05
N PHE A 128 3.66 -0.91 -2.07
CA PHE A 128 2.44 -1.15 -2.85
C PHE A 128 1.26 -1.18 -1.88
N VAL A 129 0.18 -0.48 -2.19
CA VAL A 129 -1.10 -0.66 -1.50
C VAL A 129 -2.00 -1.48 -2.40
N VAL A 130 -2.47 -2.63 -1.92
CA VAL A 130 -3.38 -3.53 -2.64
C VAL A 130 -4.70 -3.60 -1.89
N GLN A 131 -5.76 -3.19 -2.55
CA GLN A 131 -7.11 -3.29 -2.01
C GLN A 131 -7.72 -4.64 -2.39
N THR A 132 -8.26 -5.37 -1.40
CA THR A 132 -8.91 -6.66 -1.61
C THR A 132 -10.13 -6.89 -0.70
N PRO A 133 -11.23 -7.46 -1.22
CA PRO A 133 -12.38 -7.81 -0.39
C PRO A 133 -12.11 -8.97 0.59
N GLU A 134 -11.07 -9.77 0.33
CA GLU A 134 -10.72 -10.91 1.19
C GLU A 134 -10.37 -10.47 2.62
N LEU A 135 -9.70 -9.32 2.74
CA LEU A 135 -9.31 -8.77 4.04
C LEU A 135 -10.51 -8.21 4.83
N CYS A 136 -11.59 -7.81 4.16
CA CYS A 136 -12.81 -7.32 4.79
C CYS A 136 -13.58 -8.38 5.59
N ARG A 137 -13.25 -9.67 5.42
CA ARG A 137 -13.82 -10.77 6.20
C ARG A 137 -13.40 -10.74 7.67
N ARG A 138 -12.32 -10.00 7.99
CA ARG A 138 -11.84 -9.76 9.35
C ARG A 138 -12.23 -8.35 9.78
N SER A 139 -12.87 -8.23 10.93
CA SER A 139 -13.34 -6.93 11.45
C SER A 139 -12.20 -5.96 11.76
N GLU A 140 -11.02 -6.48 12.14
CA GLU A 140 -9.82 -5.69 12.46
C GLU A 140 -9.26 -4.89 11.28
N PHE A 141 -9.54 -5.29 10.03
CA PHE A 141 -9.09 -4.60 8.82
C PHE A 141 -10.17 -3.75 8.16
N ARG A 142 -11.38 -3.69 8.74
CA ARG A 142 -12.41 -2.74 8.26
C ARG A 142 -12.03 -1.35 8.74
N ALA A 143 -12.14 -0.36 7.86
CA ALA A 143 -11.98 1.03 8.26
C ALA A 143 -12.94 1.33 9.43
N ARG A 144 -12.44 1.95 10.50
CA ARG A 144 -13.33 2.45 11.56
C ARG A 144 -14.24 3.49 10.91
N GLU A 145 -15.55 3.40 11.15
CA GLU A 145 -16.45 4.51 10.88
C GLU A 145 -15.86 5.73 11.60
N LYS A 146 -15.46 6.73 10.84
CA LYS A 146 -15.10 8.02 11.42
C LYS A 146 -16.38 8.56 12.00
N GLU A 147 -16.45 8.68 13.33
CA GLU A 147 -17.54 9.39 13.98
C GLU A 147 -17.52 10.84 13.51
N THR A 148 -18.38 11.17 12.54
CA THR A 148 -18.50 12.53 12.04
C THR A 148 -19.52 13.29 12.88
N SER A 149 -19.06 14.31 13.59
CA SER A 149 -19.95 15.29 14.23
C SER A 149 -20.36 16.35 13.21
N LEU A 150 -21.67 16.57 13.05
CA LEU A 150 -22.18 17.65 12.20
C LEU A 150 -21.85 19.01 12.83
N VAL A 151 -20.90 19.74 12.26
CA VAL A 151 -20.61 21.12 12.64
C VAL A 151 -21.49 22.06 11.82
N ARG A 152 -22.38 22.80 12.49
CA ARG A 152 -23.16 23.87 11.86
C ARG A 152 -22.39 25.19 11.92
N CYS A 153 -21.92 25.64 10.78
CA CYS A 153 -21.25 26.94 10.64
C CYS A 153 -22.25 28.05 10.31
N ARG A 154 -21.95 29.29 10.73
CA ARG A 154 -22.63 30.50 10.27
C ARG A 154 -21.63 31.38 9.53
N ALA A 155 -22.04 31.96 8.41
CA ALA A 155 -21.23 32.93 7.68
C ALA A 155 -20.95 34.17 8.56
N VAL A 156 -19.69 34.59 8.59
CA VAL A 156 -19.30 35.86 9.20
C VAL A 156 -19.52 36.96 8.14
N PRO A 157 -20.17 38.08 8.48
CA PRO A 157 -20.26 39.22 7.56
C PRO A 157 -18.86 39.71 7.17
N ALA A 158 -18.67 40.06 5.90
CA ALA A 158 -17.44 40.72 5.47
C ALA A 158 -17.32 42.07 6.20
N GLU A 159 -16.14 42.37 6.73
CA GLU A 159 -15.83 43.68 7.29
C GLU A 159 -15.88 44.70 6.14
N GLU A 160 -16.84 45.63 6.18
CA GLU A 160 -16.81 46.79 5.29
C GLU A 160 -15.58 47.62 5.67
N GLU A 161 -14.59 47.68 4.77
CA GLU A 161 -13.48 48.63 4.88
C GLU A 161 -14.09 50.03 4.95
N THR A 162 -14.16 50.59 6.16
CA THR A 162 -14.49 52.00 6.35
C THR A 162 -13.35 52.83 5.78
N GLU A 163 -13.50 53.23 4.52
CA GLU A 163 -12.67 54.25 3.87
C GLU A 163 -12.99 55.60 4.55
N SER A 164 -12.20 55.94 5.58
CA SER A 164 -12.22 57.25 6.21
C SER A 164 -11.60 58.29 5.26
N ALA A 165 -12.46 59.17 4.76
CA ALA A 165 -12.14 60.40 4.04
C ALA A 165 -11.41 61.45 4.92
#